data_AF-A0A6L4Z2J3-F1
#
_entry.id   AF-A0A6L4Z2J3-F1
#
_cell.length_a   1.000
_cell.length_b   1.000
_cell.length_c   1.000
_cell.angle_alpha   90.00
_cell.angle_beta   90.00
_cell.angle_gamma   90.00
#
_symmetry.space_group_name_H-M   'P 1'
#
loop_
_entity.id
_entity.type
_entity.pdbx_description
1 polymer ?
#
loop_
_entity_poly.entity_id
_entity_poly.type
_entity_poly.pdbx_seq_one_letter_code
_entity_poly.pdbx_strand_id
1 'polypeptide(L)' 'MKSDRKTYSGEWKAKIAVEAIKGQSTINEISSDYKVHRSQIMKWKNKH' A
#
# COMPACT_ATOMS: atom_id res chain seq x y z
N MET A 1 -16.73 18.12 -1.14
CA MET A 1 -16.36 16.70 -1.31
C MET A 1 -15.32 16.38 -0.25
N LYS A 2 -15.68 15.66 0.83
CA LYS A 2 -14.73 15.34 1.90
C LYS A 2 -13.79 14.25 1.39
N SER A 3 -12.53 14.61 1.16
CA SER A 3 -11.49 13.63 0.89
C SER A 3 -11.20 12.91 2.21
N ASP A 4 -11.93 11.84 2.50
CA ASP A 4 -11.58 10.86 3.54
C ASP A 4 -10.27 10.18 3.14
N ARG A 5 -9.18 10.91 3.29
CA ARG A 5 -7.83 10.37 3.20
C ARG A 5 -7.69 9.45 4.39
N LYS A 6 -7.95 8.16 4.18
CA LYS A 6 -7.53 7.11 5.11
C LYS A 6 -6.05 7.33 5.41
N THR A 7 -5.78 7.85 6.60
CA THR A 7 -4.43 8.13 7.08
C THR A 7 -3.82 6.80 7.49
N TYR A 8 -3.15 6.16 6.55
CA TYR A 8 -2.39 4.97 6.85
C TYR A 8 -1.09 5.35 7.56
N SER A 9 -0.90 4.83 8.78
CA SER A 9 0.33 5.00 9.57
C SER A 9 1.56 4.53 8.81
N GLY A 10 2.72 5.11 9.12
CA GLY A 10 4.00 4.77 8.47
C GLY A 10 4.33 3.29 8.54
N GLU A 11 4.13 2.67 9.71
CA GLU A 11 4.31 1.23 9.92
C GLU A 11 3.42 0.37 9.02
N TRP A 12 2.17 0.78 8.80
CA TRP A 12 1.24 0.03 7.97
C TRP A 12 1.64 0.06 6.49
N LYS A 13 2.08 1.23 6.00
CA LYS A 13 2.64 1.36 4.64
C LYS A 13 3.94 0.57 4.49
N ALA A 14 4.78 0.57 5.52
CA ALA A 14 6.03 -0.18 5.53
C ALA A 14 5.75 -1.69 5.47
N LYS A 15 4.78 -2.20 6.24
CA LYS A 15 4.35 -3.59 6.19
C LYS A 15 3.92 -4.00 4.78
N ILE A 16 3.02 -3.22 4.16
CA ILE A 16 2.56 -3.45 2.79
C ILE A 16 3.68 -3.37 1.76
N ALA A 17 4.57 -2.38 1.88
CA ALA A 17 5.71 -2.25 0.99
C ALA A 17 6.66 -3.45 1.12
N VAL A 18 6.92 -3.92 2.34
CA VAL A 18 7.76 -5.10 2.61
C VAL A 18 7.11 -6.37 2.05
N GLU A 19 5.80 -6.58 2.22
CA GLU A 19 5.08 -7.71 1.61
C GLU A 19 5.14 -7.67 0.09
N ALA A 20 4.96 -6.49 -0.51
CA ALA A 20 5.07 -6.28 -1.95
C ALA A 20 6.50 -6.50 -2.49
N ILE A 21 7.54 -6.13 -1.72
CA ILE A 21 8.95 -6.32 -2.09
C ILE A 21 9.38 -7.77 -1.91
N LYS A 22 8.92 -8.44 -0.84
CA LYS A 22 9.22 -9.86 -0.58
C LYS A 22 8.60 -10.81 -1.61
N GLY A 23 7.69 -10.33 -2.46
CA GLY A 23 7.01 -11.14 -3.46
C GLY A 23 6.05 -12.17 -2.84
N GLN A 24 5.75 -12.06 -1.55
CA GLN A 24 4.80 -12.93 -0.85
C GLN A 24 3.36 -12.63 -1.25
N SER A 25 3.09 -11.42 -1.73
CA SER A 25 1.81 -11.06 -2.31
C SER A 25 2.02 -10.02 -3.40
N THR A 26 1.32 -10.16 -4.51
CA THR A 26 1.39 -9.18 -5.60
C THR A 26 0.71 -7.88 -5.19
N ILE A 27 1.10 -6.76 -5.83
CA ILE A 27 0.46 -5.45 -5.61
C ILE A 27 -1.06 -5.54 -5.83
N ASN A 28 -1.52 -6.40 -6.74
CA ASN A 28 -2.94 -6.62 -7.00
C ASN A 28 -3.65 -7.33 -5.84
N GLU A 29 -3.01 -8.34 -5.24
CA GLU A 29 -3.55 -9.04 -4.07
C GLU A 29 -3.57 -8.12 -2.86
N ILE A 30 -2.47 -7.41 -2.57
CA ILE A 30 -2.41 -6.45 -1.46
C ILE A 30 -3.42 -5.32 -1.67
N SER A 31 -3.62 -4.89 -2.92
CA SER A 31 -4.63 -3.89 -3.26
C SER A 31 -6.04 -4.37 -2.93
N SER A 32 -6.33 -5.65 -3.19
CA SER A 32 -7.63 -6.27 -2.93
C SER A 32 -7.83 -6.54 -1.44
N ASP A 33 -6.83 -7.10 -0.78
CA ASP A 33 -6.86 -7.54 0.62
C ASP A 33 -6.93 -6.35 1.59
N TYR A 34 -6.04 -5.37 1.40
CA TYR A 34 -5.98 -4.18 2.25
C TYR A 34 -6.91 -3.05 1.75
N LYS A 35 -7.67 -3.27 0.67
CA LYS A 35 -8.52 -2.27 -0.01
C LYS A 35 -7.77 -0.96 -0.31
N VAL A 36 -6.48 -1.08 -0.60
CA VAL A 36 -5.61 0.03 -0.98
C VAL A 36 -5.55 0.08 -2.49
N HIS A 37 -5.59 1.26 -3.08
CA HIS A 37 -5.44 1.32 -4.52
C HIS A 37 -3.97 1.03 -4.92
N ARG A 38 -3.75 0.13 -5.89
CA ARG A 38 -2.42 -0.18 -6.48
C ARG A 38 -1.55 1.04 -6.78
N SER A 39 -2.14 2.16 -7.18
CA SER A 39 -1.39 3.41 -7.42
C SER A 39 -0.81 4.03 -6.14
N GLN A 40 -1.42 3.82 -4.98
CA GLN A 40 -0.90 4.26 -3.68
C GLN A 40 0.28 3.40 -3.24
N ILE A 41 0.20 2.08 -3.44
CA ILE A 41 1.29 1.13 -3.13
C ILE A 41 2.51 1.43 -4.00
N MET A 42 2.31 1.66 -5.30
CA MET A 42 3.37 2.09 -6.22
C MET A 42 4.05 3.38 -5.76
N LYS A 43 3.26 4.36 -5.28
CA LYS A 43 3.80 5.61 -4.71
C LYS A 43 4.61 5.38 -3.43
N TRP A 44 4.24 4.42 -2.58
CA TRP A 44 5.01 4.10 -1.37
C TRP A 44 6.32 3.39 -1.70
N LYS A 45 6.30 2.49 -2.69
CA LYS A 45 7.51 1.82 -3.20
C LYS A 45 8.54 2.82 -3.75
N ASN A 46 8.07 3.92 -4.36
CA ASN A 46 8.91 4.96 -4.95
C ASN A 46 9.30 6.08 -3.97
N LYS A 47 8.95 5.99 -2.68
CA LYS A 47 9.27 7.03 -1.68
C LYS A 47 10.52 6.68 -0.85
N HIS A 48 11.44 5.92 -1.44
CA HIS A 48 12.77 5.69 -0.91
C HIS A 48 13.74 6.70 -1.51
#